data_AF-A0A833TD79-F1
#
_entry.id   AF-A0A833TD79-F1
#
_cell.length_a   1.000
_cell.length_b   1.000
_cell.length_c   1.000
_cell.angle_alpha   90.00
_cell.angle_beta   90.00
_cell.angle_gamma   90.00
#
_symmetry.space_group_name_H-M   'P 1'
#
loop_
_entity.id
_entity.type
_entity.pdbx_description
1 polymer ?
#
loop_
_entity_poly.entity_id
_entity_poly.type
_entity_poly.pdbx_seq_one_letter_code
_entity_poly.pdbx_strand_id
1 'polypeptide(L)'
;NQTRNKQTIHSLLSLKLTFFNFNSDQNRRTHYTLTLSSPERNLRQSRTMKSKIQLSLNLKLILLCFFFLVLLLLIVRSSISPSQSPIPEIHLLNSTNPTQGPESATSSACSSLLTPTCTKTPPSLANALIHYATTNITPQQTLKEISVSARVLAKKSPCNFLVFGLGHDSLMWTALNHGGRTVFLEEDKAWIGQIQQRLPTLESYHVVYDTKVHQADELMRIGMEEECKDVSDPRFSKCQLALKGFPNEVYDIEWDLIMVDAPTGYHDDAPGRMSAIYTAGLMARNREEGETDVFVHDVDRVVEEKFSRTFLCEGYLREQEGRIRHFTIPSHRARLGRPFCP
;
A
#
# COMPACT_ATOMS: atom_id res chain seq x y z
N ASN A 1 43.50 27.98 22.37
CA ASN A 1 42.28 28.74 22.71
C ASN A 1 41.04 27.87 22.49
N GLN A 2 40.87 26.68 23.05
CA GLN A 2 40.56 26.34 24.45
C GLN A 2 40.17 27.49 25.40
N THR A 3 39.07 27.23 26.13
CA THR A 3 38.53 27.86 27.36
C THR A 3 37.83 29.21 27.32
N ARG A 4 36.50 29.17 27.08
CA ARG A 4 35.37 29.84 27.81
C ARG A 4 34.13 29.74 26.89
N ASN A 5 32.95 29.24 27.24
CA ASN A 5 32.31 29.01 28.52
C ASN A 5 31.41 27.76 28.43
N LYS A 6 31.77 26.74 29.21
CA LYS A 6 30.84 25.76 29.79
C LYS A 6 30.17 26.44 30.98
N GLN A 7 28.86 26.66 30.88
CA GLN A 7 27.87 27.08 31.89
C GLN A 7 26.76 27.71 31.02
N THR A 8 25.76 26.96 30.56
CA THR A 8 24.58 26.62 31.35
C THR A 8 23.93 25.35 30.78
N ILE A 9 24.52 24.19 31.10
CA ILE A 9 23.83 22.89 31.09
C ILE A 9 23.57 22.58 32.56
N HIS A 10 22.47 23.10 33.10
CA HIS A 10 21.81 22.64 34.33
C HIS A 10 20.51 23.42 34.51
N SER A 11 19.46 23.06 33.76
CA SER A 11 18.06 23.45 34.04
C SER A 11 17.08 22.65 33.16
N LEU A 12 17.19 21.32 33.21
CA LEU A 12 16.08 20.43 32.91
C LEU A 12 15.69 19.83 34.26
N LEU A 13 14.57 20.29 34.85
CA LEU A 13 13.66 19.58 35.76
C LEU A 13 12.82 20.59 36.57
N SER A 14 11.78 21.14 35.96
CA SER A 14 10.52 21.54 36.62
C SER A 14 9.69 22.34 35.65
N LEU A 15 8.71 21.71 35.00
CA LEU A 15 7.46 22.37 34.65
C LEU A 15 6.43 21.27 34.36
N LYS A 16 5.92 20.68 35.44
CA LYS A 16 4.73 19.83 35.45
C LYS A 16 3.77 20.47 36.46
N LEU A 17 2.52 20.66 36.02
CA LEU A 17 1.32 20.92 36.81
C LEU A 17 1.33 22.13 37.76
N THR A 18 0.70 23.24 37.37
CA THR A 18 -0.36 23.88 38.15
C THR A 18 -1.06 24.92 37.28
N PHE A 19 -2.35 24.76 36.98
CA PHE A 19 -3.29 25.90 36.86
C PHE A 19 -4.71 25.32 36.95
N PHE A 20 -5.22 25.31 38.17
CA PHE A 20 -6.62 25.13 38.53
C PHE A 20 -7.17 26.54 38.86
N ASN A 21 -8.38 26.80 38.39
CA ASN A 21 -9.37 27.77 38.90
C ASN A 21 -8.98 29.25 39.07
N PHE A 22 -9.68 30.12 38.33
CA PHE A 22 -10.16 31.38 38.88
C PHE A 22 -11.50 31.83 38.27
N ASN A 23 -12.47 31.99 39.18
CA ASN A 23 -13.65 32.85 39.23
C ASN A 23 -14.88 32.74 38.30
N SER A 24 -15.93 32.22 38.96
CA SER A 24 -17.33 32.66 38.99
C SER A 24 -17.53 34.19 39.10
N ASP A 25 -18.54 34.68 38.39
CA ASP A 25 -19.73 35.45 38.86
C ASP A 25 -20.05 36.73 38.08
N GLN A 26 -21.18 36.74 37.35
CA GLN A 26 -22.20 37.80 37.39
C GLN A 26 -23.45 37.45 36.56
N ASN A 27 -24.45 36.92 37.25
CA ASN A 27 -25.81 37.47 37.39
C ASN A 27 -26.51 38.13 36.18
N ARG A 28 -27.56 37.48 35.63
CA ARG A 28 -28.81 38.16 35.28
C ARG A 28 -30.02 37.19 35.26
N ARG A 29 -30.95 37.40 36.20
CA ARG A 29 -32.30 36.82 36.23
C ARG A 29 -33.21 37.50 35.22
N THR A 30 -34.12 36.72 34.61
CA THR A 30 -35.55 37.09 34.50
C THR A 30 -36.41 35.83 34.45
N HIS A 31 -37.41 35.81 35.33
CA HIS A 31 -38.41 34.76 35.54
C HIS A 31 -39.51 34.78 34.47
N TYR A 32 -40.04 33.61 34.11
CA TYR A 32 -41.48 33.39 33.99
C TYR A 32 -41.81 31.96 34.44
N THR A 33 -42.73 31.86 35.41
CA THR A 33 -43.27 30.64 36.00
C THR A 33 -44.70 30.48 35.50
N LEU A 34 -45.10 29.30 35.04
CA LEU A 34 -46.49 28.84 35.11
C LEU A 34 -46.52 27.34 35.40
N THR A 35 -47.14 27.03 36.53
CA THR A 35 -47.36 25.73 37.19
C THR A 35 -48.60 25.02 36.64
N LEU A 36 -48.64 23.68 36.69
CA LEU A 36 -49.87 22.89 36.93
C LEU A 36 -49.56 21.46 37.44
N SER A 37 -49.85 21.27 38.73
CA SER A 37 -50.41 20.12 39.49
C SER A 37 -50.17 18.62 39.13
N SER A 38 -49.70 17.92 40.19
CA SER A 38 -49.74 16.48 40.59
C SER A 38 -51.13 15.77 40.50
N PRO A 39 -51.32 14.43 40.76
CA PRO A 39 -50.71 13.64 41.85
C PRO A 39 -50.30 12.16 41.62
N GLU A 40 -49.30 11.80 42.45
CA GLU A 40 -48.99 10.54 43.17
C GLU A 40 -49.56 9.18 42.72
N ARG A 41 -48.65 8.18 42.68
CA ARG A 41 -48.87 6.83 43.25
C ARG A 41 -47.56 6.25 43.78
N ASN A 42 -47.51 6.05 45.10
CA ASN A 42 -46.49 5.28 45.83
C ASN A 42 -46.68 3.78 45.59
N LEU A 43 -45.60 3.00 45.40
CA LEU A 43 -45.44 1.68 46.04
C LEU A 43 -44.00 1.12 45.89
N ARG A 44 -43.37 0.89 47.06
CA ARG A 44 -42.32 -0.10 47.40
C ARG A 44 -40.91 0.02 46.78
N GLN A 45 -40.03 0.65 47.56
CA GLN A 45 -38.58 0.39 47.59
C GLN A 45 -38.29 -1.07 47.98
N SER A 46 -37.59 -1.81 47.10
CA SER A 46 -36.80 -3.00 47.46
C SER A 46 -35.33 -2.61 47.50
N ARG A 47 -34.73 -2.73 48.67
CA ARG A 47 -33.35 -2.34 48.98
C ARG A 47 -32.45 -3.58 48.77
N THR A 48 -31.87 -3.73 47.58
CA THR A 48 -30.83 -4.74 47.34
C THR A 48 -29.46 -4.17 47.68
N MET A 49 -28.83 -4.74 48.72
CA MET A 49 -27.45 -4.45 49.08
C MET A 49 -26.50 -4.93 47.97
N LYS A 50 -25.73 -4.01 47.37
CA LYS A 50 -24.55 -4.36 46.55
C LYS A 50 -23.41 -4.75 47.48
N SER A 51 -23.03 -6.03 47.50
CA SER A 51 -21.80 -6.49 48.12
C SER A 51 -20.60 -6.07 47.25
N LYS A 52 -19.72 -5.21 47.78
CA LYS A 52 -18.39 -4.96 47.21
C LYS A 52 -17.48 -6.13 47.64
N ILE A 53 -17.50 -7.21 46.87
CA ILE A 53 -16.60 -8.35 47.07
C ILE A 53 -15.27 -8.06 46.34
N GLN A 54 -14.27 -7.65 47.12
CA GLN A 54 -12.87 -8.09 47.10
C GLN A 54 -12.18 -8.41 45.73
N LEU A 55 -12.29 -7.55 44.72
CA LEU A 55 -11.63 -7.75 43.40
C LEU A 55 -10.24 -7.09 43.26
N SER A 56 -9.79 -6.28 44.22
CA SER A 56 -8.57 -5.46 44.06
C SER A 56 -7.26 -6.19 44.38
N LEU A 57 -7.29 -7.27 45.15
CA LEU A 57 -6.10 -8.03 45.54
C LEU A 57 -5.67 -9.03 44.47
N ASN A 58 -6.63 -9.68 43.80
CA ASN A 58 -6.34 -10.64 42.72
C ASN A 58 -5.74 -9.96 41.48
N LEU A 59 -6.18 -8.75 41.12
CA LEU A 59 -5.66 -8.07 39.93
C LEU A 59 -4.19 -7.67 40.07
N LYS A 60 -3.77 -7.21 41.26
CA LYS A 60 -2.36 -6.88 41.52
C LYS A 60 -1.46 -8.11 41.48
N LEU A 61 -1.94 -9.25 41.99
CA LEU A 61 -1.20 -10.51 41.93
C LEU A 61 -1.09 -11.02 40.49
N ILE A 62 -2.17 -10.93 39.70
CA ILE A 62 -2.18 -11.29 38.27
C ILE A 62 -1.19 -10.42 37.48
N LEU A 63 -1.20 -9.10 37.70
CA LEU A 63 -0.26 -8.18 37.05
C LEU A 63 1.19 -8.46 37.43
N LEU A 64 1.45 -8.81 38.70
CA LEU A 64 2.78 -9.17 39.18
C LEU A 64 3.27 -10.48 38.54
N CYS A 65 2.42 -11.51 38.47
CA CYS A 65 2.75 -12.77 37.80
C CYS A 65 3.01 -12.57 36.30
N PHE A 66 2.21 -11.73 35.63
CA PHE A 66 2.41 -11.40 34.22
C PHE A 66 3.74 -10.66 33.99
N PHE A 67 4.10 -9.73 34.88
CA PHE A 67 5.38 -9.02 34.82
C PHE A 67 6.58 -9.98 34.95
N PHE A 68 6.54 -10.93 35.90
CA PHE A 68 7.61 -11.92 36.04
C PHE A 68 7.67 -12.91 34.87
N LEU A 69 6.53 -13.28 34.28
CA LEU A 69 6.48 -14.13 33.08
C LEU A 69 7.17 -13.44 31.88
N VAL A 70 6.89 -12.15 31.66
CA VAL A 70 7.53 -11.36 30.59
C VAL A 70 9.03 -11.23 30.84
N LEU A 71 9.45 -11.00 32.09
CA LEU A 71 10.87 -10.93 32.43
C LEU A 71 11.59 -12.26 32.15
N LEU A 72 10.94 -13.39 32.46
CA LEU A 72 11.49 -14.72 32.20
C LEU A 72 11.66 -14.98 30.70
N LEU A 73 10.67 -14.59 29.88
CA LEU A 73 10.72 -14.70 28.42
C LEU A 73 11.83 -13.84 27.81
N LEU A 74 12.08 -12.65 28.37
CA LEU A 74 13.17 -11.76 27.92
C LEU A 74 14.56 -12.33 28.28
N ILE A 75 14.69 -12.97 29.45
CA ILE A 75 15.93 -13.65 29.86
C ILE A 75 16.17 -14.86 28.95
N VAL A 76 15.15 -15.69 28.68
CA VAL A 76 15.28 -16.86 27.78
C VAL A 76 15.62 -16.43 26.35
N ARG A 77 15.06 -15.32 25.85
CA ARG A 77 15.45 -14.76 24.53
C ARG A 77 16.87 -14.23 24.50
N SER A 78 17.38 -13.71 25.62
CA SER A 78 18.75 -13.17 25.70
C SER A 78 19.82 -14.26 25.84
N SER A 79 19.42 -15.48 26.23
CA SER A 79 20.32 -16.63 26.38
C SER A 79 20.52 -17.45 25.09
N ILE A 80 19.81 -17.12 24.01
CA ILE A 80 19.92 -17.82 22.72
C ILE A 80 20.80 -16.99 21.79
N SER A 81 22.12 -17.16 21.89
CA SER A 81 23.05 -16.78 20.83
C SER A 81 22.87 -17.73 19.65
N PRO A 82 22.73 -17.26 18.40
CA PRO A 82 22.69 -18.14 17.24
C PRO A 82 24.06 -18.78 17.05
N SER A 83 24.13 -20.11 17.19
CA SER A 83 25.31 -20.90 16.82
C SER A 83 25.54 -20.81 15.31
N GLN A 84 26.71 -20.31 14.92
CA GLN A 84 27.19 -20.36 13.54
C GLN A 84 27.18 -21.80 13.03
N SER A 85 26.50 -22.05 11.92
CA SER A 85 26.64 -23.29 11.14
C SER A 85 27.68 -23.06 10.04
N PRO A 86 28.59 -24.01 9.80
CA PRO A 86 29.69 -23.84 8.86
C PRO A 86 29.22 -23.86 7.39
N ILE A 87 29.84 -22.99 6.60
CA ILE A 87 29.70 -22.88 5.14
C ILE A 87 30.24 -24.16 4.47
N PRO A 88 29.51 -24.80 3.53
CA PRO A 88 30.12 -25.74 2.60
C PRO A 88 30.68 -24.97 1.41
N GLU A 89 32.01 -24.89 1.34
CA GLU A 89 32.78 -24.46 0.19
C GLU A 89 32.97 -25.67 -0.74
N ILE A 90 32.33 -25.70 -1.93
CA ILE A 90 32.72 -26.64 -3.00
C ILE A 90 32.59 -25.99 -4.39
N HIS A 91 33.75 -25.53 -4.86
CA HIS A 91 34.36 -25.71 -6.19
C HIS A 91 33.53 -25.48 -7.48
N LEU A 92 33.75 -24.31 -8.08
CA LEU A 92 33.63 -24.07 -9.52
C LEU A 92 34.76 -24.80 -10.28
N LEU A 93 34.40 -25.80 -11.08
CA LEU A 93 35.31 -26.43 -12.05
C LEU A 93 35.33 -25.61 -13.34
N ASN A 94 36.40 -24.83 -13.53
CA ASN A 94 36.87 -24.42 -14.84
C ASN A 94 37.49 -25.64 -15.53
N SER A 95 36.91 -26.10 -16.64
CA SER A 95 37.56 -27.02 -17.56
C SER A 95 37.62 -26.39 -18.95
N THR A 96 38.73 -25.73 -19.21
CA THR A 96 39.29 -25.58 -20.55
C THR A 96 39.94 -26.88 -20.96
N ASN A 97 39.53 -27.45 -22.10
CA ASN A 97 40.45 -28.12 -23.01
C ASN A 97 39.94 -28.08 -24.46
N PRO A 98 40.83 -27.93 -25.45
CA PRO A 98 40.49 -27.76 -26.86
C PRO A 98 40.48 -29.10 -27.60
N THR A 99 39.58 -29.27 -28.56
CA THR A 99 39.69 -30.32 -29.58
C THR A 99 39.25 -29.78 -30.95
N GLN A 100 40.12 -29.98 -31.94
CA GLN A 100 39.96 -29.56 -33.33
C GLN A 100 39.17 -30.57 -34.19
N GLY A 101 38.40 -30.04 -35.14
CA GLY A 101 38.14 -30.60 -36.49
C GLY A 101 36.79 -31.30 -36.73
N PRO A 102 36.29 -31.41 -37.99
CA PRO A 102 36.36 -30.46 -39.12
C PRO A 102 34.98 -30.15 -39.78
N GLU A 103 34.95 -29.02 -40.51
CA GLU A 103 34.14 -28.62 -41.69
C GLU A 103 32.73 -29.19 -41.95
N SER A 104 31.71 -28.31 -42.03
CA SER A 104 30.93 -28.14 -43.27
C SER A 104 30.10 -26.85 -43.28
N ALA A 105 30.03 -26.23 -44.44
CA ALA A 105 29.50 -24.88 -44.68
C ALA A 105 27.96 -24.80 -44.70
N THR A 106 27.42 -23.68 -44.24
CA THR A 106 26.41 -22.90 -45.00
C THR A 106 26.31 -21.49 -44.44
N SER A 107 26.53 -20.54 -45.32
CA SER A 107 26.50 -19.09 -45.10
C SER A 107 25.09 -18.58 -44.81
N SER A 108 24.92 -17.86 -43.71
CA SER A 108 23.89 -16.84 -43.59
C SER A 108 24.44 -15.72 -42.71
N ALA A 109 24.97 -14.69 -43.37
CA ALA A 109 25.35 -13.45 -42.75
C ALA A 109 24.08 -12.73 -42.26
N CYS A 110 23.77 -12.87 -40.98
CA CYS A 110 23.06 -11.84 -40.25
C CYS A 110 24.12 -11.04 -39.52
N SER A 111 24.52 -9.91 -40.09
CA SER A 111 25.26 -8.87 -39.37
C SER A 111 24.43 -8.48 -38.16
N SER A 112 24.79 -9.03 -37.00
CA SER A 112 24.31 -8.58 -35.72
C SER A 112 24.75 -7.12 -35.57
N LEU A 113 23.79 -6.20 -35.64
CA LEU A 113 23.91 -4.89 -35.03
C LEU A 113 24.10 -5.13 -33.53
N LEU A 114 25.35 -5.37 -33.13
CA LEU A 114 25.77 -5.38 -31.73
C LEU A 114 25.63 -3.95 -31.22
N THR A 115 24.44 -3.61 -30.73
CA THR A 115 24.29 -2.50 -29.80
C THR A 115 25.29 -2.73 -28.66
N PRO A 116 26.13 -1.77 -28.29
CA PRO A 116 27.12 -1.99 -27.24
C PRO A 116 26.39 -2.35 -25.95
N THR A 117 26.53 -3.60 -25.51
CA THR A 117 25.97 -4.07 -24.24
C THR A 117 26.63 -3.28 -23.14
N CYS A 118 25.91 -2.34 -22.53
CA CYS A 118 26.40 -1.60 -21.38
C CYS A 118 26.64 -2.61 -20.25
N THR A 119 27.90 -2.84 -19.89
CA THR A 119 28.29 -3.76 -18.81
C THR A 119 28.14 -3.16 -17.42
N LYS A 120 27.69 -1.90 -17.32
CA LYS A 120 27.52 -1.22 -16.04
C LYS A 120 26.16 -1.52 -15.45
N THR A 121 26.13 -1.78 -14.15
CA THR A 121 24.88 -1.92 -13.39
C THR A 121 24.04 -0.66 -13.56
N PRO A 122 22.76 -0.79 -13.96
CA PRO A 122 21.83 0.33 -14.00
C PRO A 122 21.79 1.12 -12.69
N PRO A 123 21.79 2.46 -12.72
CA PRO A 123 21.68 3.27 -11.51
C PRO A 123 20.44 2.95 -10.67
N SER A 124 19.29 2.66 -11.32
CA SER A 124 18.07 2.25 -10.62
C SER A 124 18.28 0.97 -9.81
N LEU A 125 18.93 -0.04 -10.41
CA LEU A 125 19.24 -1.31 -9.75
C LEU A 125 20.28 -1.13 -8.63
N ALA A 126 21.36 -0.37 -8.89
CA ALA A 126 22.38 -0.09 -7.88
C ALA A 126 21.78 0.63 -6.66
N ASN A 127 20.93 1.63 -6.87
CA ASN A 127 20.26 2.37 -5.81
C ASN A 127 19.31 1.47 -5.01
N ALA A 128 18.51 0.63 -5.68
CA ALA A 128 17.65 -0.34 -5.01
C ALA A 128 18.45 -1.33 -4.15
N LEU A 129 19.52 -1.91 -4.70
CA LEU A 129 20.39 -2.83 -3.98
C LEU A 129 21.00 -2.18 -2.74
N ILE A 130 21.58 -0.97 -2.87
CA ILE A 130 22.14 -0.24 -1.74
C ILE A 130 21.05 0.04 -0.69
N HIS A 131 19.88 0.53 -1.11
CA HIS A 131 18.80 0.87 -0.20
C HIS A 131 18.32 -0.33 0.63
N TYR A 132 17.98 -1.45 -0.02
CA TYR A 132 17.45 -2.61 0.70
C TYR A 132 18.53 -3.43 1.42
N ALA A 133 19.79 -3.38 0.98
CA ALA A 133 20.89 -4.06 1.68
C ALA A 133 21.41 -3.29 2.90
N THR A 134 21.17 -1.97 2.99
CA THR A 134 21.73 -1.10 4.05
C THR A 134 20.69 -0.53 5.00
N THR A 135 19.39 -0.81 4.79
CA THR A 135 18.30 -0.35 5.65
C THR A 135 17.50 -1.52 6.20
N ASN A 136 16.77 -1.30 7.29
CA ASN A 136 15.82 -2.28 7.84
C ASN A 136 14.43 -2.15 7.20
N ILE A 137 14.33 -1.48 6.04
CA ILE A 137 13.07 -1.23 5.35
C ILE A 137 12.83 -2.38 4.38
N THR A 138 11.66 -3.00 4.46
CA THR A 138 11.23 -4.05 3.54
C THR A 138 9.90 -3.69 2.88
N PRO A 139 9.67 -4.07 1.62
CA PRO A 139 8.34 -4.04 1.01
C PRO A 139 7.27 -4.74 1.87
N GLN A 140 6.03 -4.27 1.80
CA GLN A 140 4.89 -4.88 2.50
C GLN A 140 4.51 -6.25 1.91
N GLN A 141 4.67 -6.39 0.59
CA GLN A 141 4.42 -7.63 -0.12
C GLN A 141 5.51 -8.67 0.18
N THR A 142 5.09 -9.92 0.32
CA THR A 142 6.00 -11.06 0.47
C THR A 142 6.75 -11.36 -0.82
N LEU A 143 7.84 -12.12 -0.74
CA LEU A 143 8.59 -12.57 -1.91
C LEU A 143 7.69 -13.26 -2.96
N LYS A 144 6.73 -14.08 -2.51
CA LYS A 144 5.84 -14.80 -3.42
C LYS A 144 4.87 -13.85 -4.12
N GLU A 145 4.27 -12.91 -3.39
CA GLU A 145 3.41 -11.86 -3.95
C GLU A 145 4.17 -11.01 -4.97
N ILE A 146 5.37 -10.52 -4.62
CA ILE A 146 6.22 -9.72 -5.51
C ILE A 146 6.60 -10.50 -6.78
N SER A 147 6.84 -11.82 -6.64
CA SER A 147 7.26 -12.68 -7.75
C SER A 147 6.21 -12.74 -8.87
N VAL A 148 4.93 -12.52 -8.58
CA VAL A 148 3.87 -12.48 -9.60
C VAL A 148 4.10 -11.32 -10.56
N SER A 149 4.18 -10.10 -10.03
CA SER A 149 4.42 -8.88 -10.81
C SER A 149 5.81 -8.88 -11.46
N ALA A 150 6.83 -9.38 -10.74
CA ALA A 150 8.20 -9.44 -11.25
C ALA A 150 8.32 -10.35 -12.48
N ARG A 151 7.59 -11.48 -12.55
CA ARG A 151 7.59 -12.36 -13.74
C ARG A 151 6.99 -11.69 -14.97
N VAL A 152 6.03 -10.79 -14.79
CA VAL A 152 5.42 -10.02 -15.87
C VAL A 152 6.36 -8.89 -16.32
N LEU A 153 6.91 -8.13 -15.36
CA LEU A 153 7.91 -7.10 -15.63
C LEU A 153 9.15 -7.66 -16.33
N ALA A 154 9.63 -8.85 -15.97
CA ALA A 154 10.76 -9.49 -16.63
C ALA A 154 10.53 -9.77 -18.13
N LYS A 155 9.26 -9.84 -18.57
CA LYS A 155 8.89 -10.05 -19.97
C LYS A 155 8.55 -8.74 -20.70
N LYS A 156 7.94 -7.78 -19.99
CA LYS A 156 7.40 -6.54 -20.58
C LYS A 156 8.34 -5.33 -20.43
N SER A 157 9.23 -5.31 -19.44
CA SER A 157 10.16 -4.21 -19.22
C SER A 157 11.15 -4.06 -20.40
N PRO A 158 11.51 -2.83 -20.80
CA PRO A 158 11.00 -1.55 -20.30
C PRO A 158 9.56 -1.26 -20.77
N CYS A 159 8.70 -0.81 -19.86
CA CYS A 159 7.28 -0.55 -20.14
C CYS A 159 6.73 0.68 -19.38
N ASN A 160 5.48 1.06 -19.67
CA ASN A 160 4.73 2.02 -18.88
C ASN A 160 4.07 1.31 -17.68
N PHE A 161 4.53 1.61 -16.47
CA PHE A 161 4.02 1.03 -15.23
C PHE A 161 3.41 2.09 -14.31
N LEU A 162 2.10 1.99 -14.07
CA LEU A 162 1.39 2.84 -13.11
C LEU A 162 1.23 2.11 -11.77
N VAL A 163 1.50 2.79 -10.67
CA VAL A 163 1.32 2.26 -9.33
C VAL A 163 0.44 3.22 -8.53
N PHE A 164 -0.70 2.74 -8.05
CA PHE A 164 -1.46 3.41 -7.00
C PHE A 164 -0.79 3.06 -5.69
N GLY A 165 -0.16 4.04 -5.06
CA GLY A 165 0.60 3.94 -3.82
C GLY A 165 2.06 4.32 -4.02
N LEU A 166 2.60 5.14 -3.11
CA LEU A 166 4.03 5.42 -3.02
C LEU A 166 4.53 4.83 -1.71
N GLY A 167 5.60 4.04 -1.74
CA GLY A 167 5.98 3.28 -0.56
C GLY A 167 7.38 2.71 -0.58
N HIS A 168 7.60 1.76 0.33
CA HIS A 168 8.87 1.09 0.51
C HIS A 168 9.25 0.16 -0.63
N ASP A 169 8.33 -0.17 -1.52
CA ASP A 169 8.49 -1.00 -2.70
C ASP A 169 8.73 -0.19 -3.99
N SER A 170 8.48 1.12 -3.99
CA SER A 170 8.60 1.98 -5.17
C SER A 170 9.97 1.94 -5.85
N LEU A 171 11.04 1.85 -5.06
CA LEU A 171 12.40 1.76 -5.60
C LEU A 171 12.65 0.40 -6.27
N MET A 172 12.12 -0.69 -5.70
CA MET A 172 12.14 -2.01 -6.30
C MET A 172 11.35 -2.02 -7.63
N TRP A 173 10.14 -1.45 -7.66
CA TRP A 173 9.33 -1.38 -8.88
C TRP A 173 10.04 -0.63 -10.01
N THR A 174 10.66 0.51 -9.69
CA THR A 174 11.44 1.30 -10.64
C THR A 174 12.68 0.54 -11.13
N ALA A 175 13.33 -0.22 -10.25
CA ALA A 175 14.50 -1.02 -10.63
C ALA A 175 14.12 -2.23 -11.51
N LEU A 176 13.00 -2.89 -11.24
CA LEU A 176 12.49 -4.00 -12.05
C LEU A 176 12.01 -3.55 -13.43
N ASN A 177 11.52 -2.32 -13.56
CA ASN A 177 11.14 -1.69 -14.83
C ASN A 177 12.26 -0.80 -15.40
N HIS A 178 13.53 -1.24 -15.30
CA HIS A 178 14.66 -0.42 -15.75
C HIS A 178 14.56 -0.05 -17.23
N GLY A 179 14.71 1.25 -17.53
CA GLY A 179 14.57 1.81 -18.87
C GLY A 179 13.13 2.13 -19.27
N GLY A 180 12.15 1.70 -18.48
CA GLY A 180 10.74 2.06 -18.63
C GLY A 180 10.36 3.27 -17.79
N ARG A 181 9.08 3.65 -17.87
CA ARG A 181 8.51 4.72 -17.05
C ARG A 181 7.67 4.11 -15.93
N THR A 182 7.96 4.49 -14.69
CA THR A 182 7.18 4.06 -13.52
C THR A 182 6.64 5.30 -12.80
N VAL A 183 5.33 5.38 -12.63
CA VAL A 183 4.64 6.53 -12.01
C VAL A 183 3.85 6.07 -10.79
N PHE A 184 3.99 6.82 -9.69
CA PHE A 184 3.30 6.55 -8.43
C PHE A 184 2.20 7.58 -8.13
N LEU A 185 1.01 7.13 -7.76
CA LEU A 185 -0.12 7.97 -7.34
C LEU A 185 -0.33 7.84 -5.84
N GLU A 186 -0.28 8.94 -5.08
CA GLU A 186 -0.27 8.89 -3.61
C GLU A 186 -1.22 9.91 -2.98
N GLU A 187 -1.93 9.50 -1.92
CA GLU A 187 -2.89 10.36 -1.22
C GLU A 187 -2.27 11.36 -0.23
N ASP A 188 -1.11 11.05 0.35
CA ASP A 188 -0.48 11.90 1.37
C ASP A 188 0.64 12.78 0.79
N LYS A 189 0.36 14.10 0.65
CA LYS A 189 1.35 15.09 0.20
C LYS A 189 2.61 15.13 1.07
N ALA A 190 2.48 14.98 2.38
CA ALA A 190 3.61 15.02 3.29
C ALA A 190 4.47 13.77 3.12
N TRP A 191 3.86 12.62 2.85
CA TRP A 191 4.56 11.39 2.53
C TRP A 191 5.33 11.49 1.19
N ILE A 192 4.69 12.03 0.14
CA ILE A 192 5.35 12.34 -1.13
C ILE A 192 6.60 13.19 -0.90
N GLY A 193 6.47 14.29 -0.14
CA GLY A 193 7.60 15.17 0.17
C GLY A 193 8.75 14.45 0.91
N GLN A 194 8.44 13.55 1.85
CA GLN A 194 9.44 12.77 2.56
C GLN A 194 10.17 11.78 1.64
N ILE A 195 9.44 11.09 0.75
CA ILE A 195 10.04 10.14 -0.19
C ILE A 195 10.87 10.87 -1.24
N GLN A 196 10.39 11.97 -1.80
CA GLN A 196 11.12 12.77 -2.80
C GLN A 196 12.45 13.33 -2.24
N GLN A 197 12.51 13.69 -0.95
CA GLN A 197 13.77 14.09 -0.31
C GLN A 197 14.81 12.96 -0.25
N ARG A 198 14.37 11.71 -0.11
CA ARG A 198 15.25 10.53 0.00
C ARG A 198 15.57 9.90 -1.35
N LEU A 199 14.58 9.91 -2.25
CA LEU A 199 14.59 9.24 -3.55
C LEU A 199 14.05 10.22 -4.61
N PRO A 200 14.82 11.26 -4.97
CA PRO A 200 14.37 12.33 -5.87
C PRO A 200 14.11 11.86 -7.31
N THR A 201 14.51 10.64 -7.66
CA THR A 201 14.31 10.05 -8.99
C THR A 201 12.94 9.39 -9.15
N LEU A 202 12.14 9.26 -8.09
CA LEU A 202 10.80 8.66 -8.19
C LEU A 202 9.79 9.68 -8.70
N GLU A 203 9.15 9.35 -9.82
CA GLU A 203 8.05 10.15 -10.38
C GLU A 203 6.75 9.87 -9.62
N SER A 204 6.20 10.88 -8.94
CA SER A 204 5.01 10.72 -8.11
C SER A 204 4.06 11.91 -8.20
N TYR A 205 2.76 11.63 -8.15
CA TYR A 205 1.71 12.64 -8.17
C TYR A 205 0.76 12.48 -6.98
N HIS A 206 0.37 13.61 -6.41
CA HIS A 206 -0.65 13.62 -5.38
C HIS A 206 -2.05 13.43 -5.98
N VAL A 207 -2.83 12.52 -5.40
CA VAL A 207 -4.19 12.22 -5.81
C VAL A 207 -5.12 12.36 -4.63
N VAL A 208 -6.32 12.92 -4.84
CA VAL A 208 -7.38 12.95 -3.84
C VAL A 208 -8.36 11.83 -4.13
N TYR A 209 -8.66 11.02 -3.11
CA TYR A 209 -9.67 9.97 -3.17
C TYR A 209 -10.88 10.36 -2.31
N ASP A 210 -12.01 10.57 -2.97
CA ASP A 210 -13.23 11.09 -2.32
C ASP A 210 -14.13 9.98 -1.74
N THR A 211 -13.94 8.73 -2.19
CA THR A 211 -14.72 7.58 -1.71
C THR A 211 -14.15 7.02 -0.42
N LYS A 212 -15.03 6.55 0.47
CA LYS A 212 -14.70 6.03 1.79
C LYS A 212 -15.09 4.56 1.94
N VAL A 213 -14.35 3.78 2.73
CA VAL A 213 -14.56 2.32 2.87
C VAL A 213 -16.01 1.96 3.23
N HIS A 214 -16.65 2.69 4.15
CA HIS A 214 -18.07 2.46 4.51
C HIS A 214 -19.07 2.66 3.37
N GLN A 215 -18.68 3.28 2.25
CA GLN A 215 -19.53 3.47 1.07
C GLN A 215 -19.45 2.28 0.09
N ALA A 216 -18.64 1.24 0.39
CA ALA A 216 -18.34 0.16 -0.54
C ALA A 216 -19.59 -0.55 -1.09
N ASP A 217 -20.57 -0.85 -0.24
CA ASP A 217 -21.78 -1.58 -0.68
C ASP A 217 -22.63 -0.74 -1.66
N GLU A 218 -22.78 0.55 -1.40
CA GLU A 218 -23.53 1.45 -2.28
C GLU A 218 -22.76 1.70 -3.60
N LEU A 219 -21.44 1.89 -3.52
CA LEU A 219 -20.58 2.05 -4.68
C LEU A 219 -20.54 0.79 -5.56
N MET A 220 -20.64 -0.41 -4.96
CA MET A 220 -20.79 -1.65 -5.70
C MET A 220 -22.10 -1.65 -6.49
N ARG A 221 -23.21 -1.22 -5.87
CA ARG A 221 -24.52 -1.13 -6.53
C ARG A 221 -24.49 -0.16 -7.72
N ILE A 222 -23.90 1.03 -7.52
CA ILE A 222 -23.73 2.05 -8.56
C ILE A 222 -22.85 1.53 -9.70
N GLY A 223 -21.74 0.86 -9.37
CA GLY A 223 -20.83 0.29 -10.36
C GLY A 223 -21.48 -0.75 -11.29
N MET A 224 -22.58 -1.38 -10.88
CA MET A 224 -23.32 -2.35 -11.69
C MET A 224 -24.28 -1.70 -12.70
N GLU A 225 -24.53 -0.40 -12.59
CA GLU A 225 -25.41 0.34 -13.50
C GLU A 225 -24.79 0.46 -14.90
N GLU A 226 -25.62 0.63 -15.92
CA GLU A 226 -25.17 0.66 -17.32
C GLU A 226 -24.18 1.79 -17.60
N GLU A 227 -24.30 2.92 -16.90
CA GLU A 227 -23.37 4.06 -17.02
C GLU A 227 -21.93 3.70 -16.61
N CYS A 228 -21.75 2.68 -15.78
CA CYS A 228 -20.45 2.20 -15.32
C CYS A 228 -19.87 1.09 -16.21
N LYS A 229 -20.62 0.62 -17.21
CA LYS A 229 -20.17 -0.38 -18.19
C LYS A 229 -19.68 0.24 -19.50
N ASP A 230 -19.89 1.54 -19.68
CA ASP A 230 -19.41 2.28 -20.85
C ASP A 230 -17.89 2.48 -20.78
N VAL A 231 -17.16 1.90 -21.75
CA VAL A 231 -15.70 2.04 -21.82
C VAL A 231 -15.37 3.36 -22.50
N SER A 232 -14.89 4.30 -21.69
CA SER A 232 -14.54 5.64 -22.11
C SER A 232 -13.33 6.15 -21.34
N ASP A 233 -12.82 7.30 -21.75
CA ASP A 233 -11.81 8.02 -20.99
C ASP A 233 -12.33 8.34 -19.57
N PRO A 234 -11.61 7.96 -18.49
CA PRO A 234 -12.05 8.20 -17.13
C PRO A 234 -12.42 9.67 -16.82
N ARG A 235 -11.77 10.64 -17.49
CA ARG A 235 -12.05 12.08 -17.34
C ARG A 235 -13.49 12.44 -17.67
N PHE A 236 -14.10 11.71 -18.60
CA PHE A 236 -15.45 11.97 -19.11
C PHE A 236 -16.47 10.90 -18.69
N SER A 237 -16.04 9.86 -17.97
CA SER A 237 -16.93 8.80 -17.50
C SER A 237 -18.05 9.36 -16.61
N LYS A 238 -19.27 8.85 -16.82
CA LYS A 238 -20.43 9.19 -15.98
C LYS A 238 -20.44 8.40 -14.67
N CYS A 239 -19.73 7.28 -14.62
CA CYS A 239 -19.66 6.44 -13.44
C CYS A 239 -19.01 7.18 -12.26
N GLN A 240 -19.65 7.11 -11.08
CA GLN A 240 -19.13 7.74 -9.86
C GLN A 240 -17.81 7.11 -9.40
N LEU A 241 -17.53 5.86 -9.76
CA LEU A 241 -16.28 5.18 -9.42
C LEU A 241 -15.06 5.66 -10.23
N ALA A 242 -15.27 6.41 -11.34
CA ALA A 242 -14.18 6.89 -12.17
C ALA A 242 -13.45 8.06 -11.50
N LEU A 243 -12.15 7.89 -11.24
CA LEU A 243 -11.29 8.95 -10.73
C LEU A 243 -10.95 9.94 -11.86
N LYS A 244 -11.23 11.22 -11.63
CA LYS A 244 -11.10 12.33 -12.60
C LYS A 244 -10.02 13.35 -12.24
N GLY A 245 -9.36 13.15 -11.10
CA GLY A 245 -8.42 14.09 -10.51
C GLY A 245 -6.95 13.83 -10.79
N PHE A 246 -6.60 12.91 -11.70
CA PHE A 246 -5.19 12.68 -12.03
C PHE A 246 -4.64 13.80 -12.94
N PRO A 247 -3.32 14.01 -12.97
CA PRO A 247 -2.70 14.80 -14.03
C PRO A 247 -3.05 14.24 -15.42
N ASN A 248 -3.24 15.12 -16.41
CA ASN A 248 -3.61 14.72 -17.78
C ASN A 248 -2.67 13.65 -18.36
N GLU A 249 -1.38 13.79 -18.08
CA GLU A 249 -0.37 12.84 -18.55
C GLU A 249 -0.62 11.40 -18.08
N VAL A 250 -1.22 11.21 -16.91
CA VAL A 250 -1.59 9.86 -16.43
C VAL A 250 -2.72 9.25 -17.27
N TYR A 251 -3.66 10.07 -17.74
CA TYR A 251 -4.75 9.62 -18.61
C TYR A 251 -4.32 9.40 -20.06
N ASP A 252 -3.34 10.17 -20.53
CA ASP A 252 -2.90 10.15 -21.92
C ASP A 252 -1.92 8.99 -22.23
N ILE A 253 -1.41 8.31 -21.20
CA ILE A 253 -0.51 7.15 -21.34
C ILE A 253 -1.29 5.85 -21.39
N GLU A 254 -0.94 5.00 -22.35
CA GLU A 254 -1.31 3.59 -22.33
C GLU A 254 -0.39 2.81 -21.38
N TRP A 255 -0.96 2.34 -20.28
CA TRP A 255 -0.22 1.60 -19.26
C TRP A 255 -0.18 0.11 -19.59
N ASP A 256 1.02 -0.46 -19.65
CA ASP A 256 1.24 -1.89 -19.87
C ASP A 256 0.96 -2.69 -18.60
N LEU A 257 1.36 -2.13 -17.46
CA LEU A 257 1.10 -2.66 -16.12
C LEU A 257 0.46 -1.59 -15.23
N ILE A 258 -0.47 -2.02 -14.39
CA ILE A 258 -1.05 -1.20 -13.32
C ILE A 258 -1.05 -1.99 -12.02
N MET A 259 -0.45 -1.46 -10.95
CA MET A 259 -0.51 -2.00 -9.59
C MET A 259 -1.45 -1.14 -8.76
N VAL A 260 -2.50 -1.74 -8.19
CA VAL A 260 -3.42 -1.10 -7.25
C VAL A 260 -3.04 -1.51 -5.83
N ASP A 261 -2.18 -0.71 -5.19
CA ASP A 261 -1.76 -0.87 -3.79
C ASP A 261 -2.06 0.36 -2.90
N ALA A 262 -2.97 1.21 -3.34
CA ALA A 262 -3.48 2.35 -2.59
C ALA A 262 -4.86 2.75 -3.14
N PRO A 263 -5.66 3.53 -2.39
CA PRO A 263 -5.39 4.09 -1.06
C PRO A 263 -5.33 3.05 0.08
N THR A 264 -4.92 3.52 1.26
CA THR A 264 -4.65 2.74 2.48
C THR A 264 -5.81 1.88 2.99
N GLY A 265 -7.04 2.39 3.00
CA GLY A 265 -8.25 1.60 3.31
C GLY A 265 -8.28 0.91 4.69
N TYR A 266 -7.57 1.42 5.70
CA TYR A 266 -7.42 0.73 7.00
C TYR A 266 -8.59 0.91 7.98
N HIS A 267 -9.53 1.83 7.71
CA HIS A 267 -10.73 2.04 8.54
C HIS A 267 -11.89 2.58 7.70
N ASP A 268 -13.10 2.56 8.26
CA ASP A 268 -14.36 2.89 7.56
C ASP A 268 -14.38 4.29 6.91
N ASP A 269 -13.84 5.29 7.61
CA ASP A 269 -13.71 6.67 7.10
C ASP A 269 -12.45 6.92 6.24
N ALA A 270 -11.61 5.90 6.03
CA ALA A 270 -10.42 6.01 5.19
C ALA A 270 -10.82 5.94 3.72
N PRO A 271 -10.04 6.52 2.80
CA PRO A 271 -10.23 6.24 1.39
C PRO A 271 -9.99 4.76 1.09
N GLY A 272 -10.93 4.13 0.39
CA GLY A 272 -10.86 2.72 0.01
C GLY A 272 -10.48 2.52 -1.46
N ARG A 273 -10.02 1.32 -1.83
CA ARG A 273 -9.52 1.01 -3.18
C ARG A 273 -10.62 0.85 -4.26
N MET A 274 -11.90 1.05 -3.93
CA MET A 274 -13.03 0.90 -4.85
C MET A 274 -12.82 1.65 -6.17
N SER A 275 -12.63 2.96 -6.10
CA SER A 275 -12.48 3.83 -7.27
C SER A 275 -11.15 3.63 -7.98
N ALA A 276 -10.09 3.27 -7.25
CA ALA A 276 -8.78 2.94 -7.82
C ALA A 276 -8.85 1.66 -8.66
N ILE A 277 -9.45 0.59 -8.13
CA ILE A 277 -9.67 -0.68 -8.83
C ILE A 277 -10.53 -0.46 -10.08
N TYR A 278 -11.66 0.24 -9.94
CA TYR A 278 -12.53 0.53 -11.08
C TYR A 278 -11.80 1.33 -12.16
N THR A 279 -11.11 2.41 -11.77
CA THR A 279 -10.42 3.29 -12.73
C THR A 279 -9.27 2.57 -13.43
N ALA A 280 -8.49 1.74 -12.72
CA ALA A 280 -7.45 0.90 -13.32
C ALA A 280 -8.04 -0.03 -14.40
N GLY A 281 -9.17 -0.66 -14.09
CA GLY A 281 -9.90 -1.48 -15.06
C GLY A 281 -10.43 -0.68 -16.25
N LEU A 282 -10.93 0.54 -16.04
CA LEU A 282 -11.45 1.40 -17.11
C LEU A 282 -10.31 1.85 -18.04
N MET A 283 -9.17 2.29 -17.48
CA MET A 283 -7.98 2.66 -18.24
C MET A 283 -7.44 1.49 -19.05
N ALA A 284 -7.34 0.31 -18.45
CA ALA A 284 -6.90 -0.91 -19.12
C ALA A 284 -7.79 -1.29 -20.32
N ARG A 285 -9.11 -1.07 -20.22
CA ARG A 285 -10.05 -1.32 -21.33
C ARG A 285 -10.03 -0.22 -22.40
N ASN A 286 -9.80 1.03 -22.00
CA ASN A 286 -9.86 2.21 -22.86
C ASN A 286 -8.57 2.45 -23.68
N ARG A 287 -7.53 1.63 -23.50
CA ARG A 287 -6.39 1.58 -24.41
C ARG A 287 -6.83 1.23 -25.84
N GLU A 288 -6.08 1.67 -26.84
CA GLU A 288 -6.40 1.47 -28.26
C GLU A 288 -6.27 0.00 -28.65
N GLU A 289 -5.11 -0.62 -28.40
CA GLU A 289 -4.82 -2.00 -28.78
C GLU A 289 -4.01 -2.74 -27.71
N GLY A 290 -4.01 -4.08 -27.76
CA GLY A 290 -3.22 -4.92 -26.84
C GLY A 290 -3.93 -5.23 -25.53
N GLU A 291 -3.16 -5.46 -24.47
CA GLU A 291 -3.65 -5.89 -23.15
C GLU A 291 -2.80 -5.28 -22.02
N THR A 292 -3.47 -4.92 -20.92
CA THR A 292 -2.84 -4.39 -19.71
C THR A 292 -2.89 -5.44 -18.61
N ASP A 293 -1.76 -5.64 -17.92
CA ASP A 293 -1.74 -6.45 -16.71
C ASP A 293 -2.06 -5.59 -15.50
N VAL A 294 -3.12 -5.95 -14.77
CA VAL A 294 -3.57 -5.23 -13.57
C VAL A 294 -3.37 -6.11 -12.36
N PHE A 295 -2.69 -5.58 -11.35
CA PHE A 295 -2.45 -6.23 -10.07
C PHE A 295 -3.25 -5.52 -8.98
N VAL A 296 -3.88 -6.28 -8.09
CA VAL A 296 -4.56 -5.73 -6.92
C VAL A 296 -4.00 -6.43 -5.69
N HIS A 297 -3.50 -5.67 -4.74
CA HIS A 297 -3.00 -6.19 -3.46
C HIS A 297 -4.05 -6.05 -2.35
N ASP A 298 -3.83 -6.70 -1.20
CA ASP A 298 -4.76 -6.78 -0.07
C ASP A 298 -6.13 -7.41 -0.41
N VAL A 299 -6.17 -8.37 -1.34
CA VAL A 299 -7.44 -9.03 -1.77
C VAL A 299 -8.05 -9.97 -0.73
N ASP A 300 -7.44 -10.08 0.44
CA ASP A 300 -8.01 -10.70 1.65
C ASP A 300 -9.03 -9.79 2.34
N ARG A 301 -9.04 -8.49 2.03
CA ARG A 301 -10.05 -7.54 2.49
C ARG A 301 -11.28 -7.56 1.59
N VAL A 302 -12.45 -7.36 2.21
CA VAL A 302 -13.77 -7.49 1.54
C VAL A 302 -13.94 -6.54 0.35
N VAL A 303 -13.42 -5.32 0.45
CA VAL A 303 -13.53 -4.32 -0.62
C VAL A 303 -12.75 -4.79 -1.84
N GLU A 304 -11.46 -5.04 -1.67
CA GLU A 304 -10.53 -5.42 -2.72
C GLU A 304 -10.93 -6.76 -3.33
N GLU A 305 -11.40 -7.70 -2.50
CA GLU A 305 -11.92 -9.00 -2.92
C GLU A 305 -13.07 -8.85 -3.91
N LYS A 306 -14.13 -8.12 -3.53
CA LYS A 306 -15.34 -7.98 -4.34
C LYS A 306 -15.11 -7.08 -5.54
N PHE A 307 -14.53 -5.89 -5.34
CA PHE A 307 -14.35 -4.90 -6.40
C PHE A 307 -13.41 -5.41 -7.50
N SER A 308 -12.32 -6.12 -7.15
CA SER A 308 -11.42 -6.66 -8.17
C SER A 308 -12.11 -7.71 -9.04
N ARG A 309 -12.84 -8.66 -8.45
CA ARG A 309 -13.58 -9.70 -9.21
C ARG A 309 -14.69 -9.11 -10.08
N THR A 310 -15.39 -8.11 -9.57
CA THR A 310 -16.48 -7.46 -10.31
C THR A 310 -15.96 -6.58 -11.44
N PHE A 311 -15.08 -5.62 -11.15
CA PHE A 311 -14.77 -4.52 -12.08
C PHE A 311 -13.51 -4.77 -12.93
N LEU A 312 -12.62 -5.67 -12.51
CA LEU A 312 -11.57 -6.22 -13.37
C LEU A 312 -12.00 -7.52 -14.07
N CYS A 313 -13.21 -8.00 -13.73
CA CYS A 313 -13.84 -9.23 -14.22
C CYS A 313 -13.10 -10.51 -13.85
N GLU A 314 -13.79 -11.41 -13.16
CA GLU A 314 -13.28 -12.73 -12.80
C GLU A 314 -12.73 -13.52 -14.00
N GLY A 315 -13.36 -13.40 -15.18
CA GLY A 315 -12.88 -14.07 -16.40
C GLY A 315 -11.53 -13.57 -16.93
N TYR A 316 -11.01 -12.44 -16.43
CA TYR A 316 -9.67 -11.94 -16.74
C TYR A 316 -8.64 -12.25 -15.65
N LEU A 317 -9.04 -12.88 -14.54
CA LEU A 317 -8.14 -13.32 -13.47
C LEU A 317 -7.19 -14.40 -14.00
N ARG A 318 -5.89 -14.22 -13.75
CA ARG A 318 -4.83 -15.16 -14.16
C ARG A 318 -4.24 -15.93 -12.99
N GLU A 319 -3.97 -15.22 -11.91
CA GLU A 319 -3.28 -15.78 -10.75
C GLU A 319 -3.71 -15.05 -9.48
N GLN A 320 -3.76 -15.76 -8.37
CA GLN A 320 -3.81 -15.17 -7.03
C GLN A 320 -2.74 -15.87 -6.19
N GLU A 321 -1.82 -15.10 -5.60
CA GLU A 321 -0.77 -15.60 -4.71
C GLU A 321 -0.82 -14.78 -3.42
N GLY A 322 -1.07 -15.43 -2.29
CA GLY A 322 -1.30 -14.70 -1.03
C GLY A 322 -2.41 -13.65 -1.19
N ARG A 323 -2.05 -12.37 -0.97
CA ARG A 323 -2.96 -11.22 -1.02
C ARG A 323 -2.87 -10.43 -2.32
N ILE A 324 -2.15 -10.91 -3.35
CA ILE A 324 -2.12 -10.28 -4.67
C ILE A 324 -2.94 -11.07 -5.70
N ARG A 325 -3.72 -10.37 -6.51
CA ARG A 325 -4.36 -10.91 -7.73
C ARG A 325 -3.77 -10.26 -8.97
N HIS A 326 -3.61 -11.05 -10.02
CA HIS A 326 -3.18 -10.62 -11.34
C HIS A 326 -4.30 -10.86 -12.36
N PHE A 327 -4.65 -9.81 -13.10
CA PHE A 327 -5.61 -9.83 -14.21
C PHE A 327 -4.91 -9.41 -15.50
N THR A 328 -5.31 -9.99 -16.63
CA THR A 328 -4.91 -9.51 -17.95
C THR A 328 -6.15 -9.01 -18.69
N ILE A 329 -6.27 -7.70 -18.81
CA ILE A 329 -7.44 -7.02 -19.36
C ILE A 329 -7.13 -6.59 -20.80
N PRO A 330 -7.82 -7.12 -21.81
CA PRO A 330 -7.57 -6.76 -23.19
C PRO A 330 -8.21 -5.41 -23.53
N SER A 331 -7.75 -4.73 -24.59
CA SER A 331 -8.39 -3.52 -25.13
C SER A 331 -9.83 -3.79 -25.54
N HIS A 332 -10.77 -2.94 -25.12
CA HIS A 332 -12.16 -2.98 -25.59
C HIS A 332 -12.36 -2.11 -26.85
N ARG A 333 -11.40 -1.23 -27.16
CA ARG A 333 -11.43 -0.41 -28.38
C ARG A 333 -11.03 -1.20 -29.62
N ALA A 334 -10.18 -2.22 -29.47
CA ALA A 334 -9.72 -3.07 -30.56
C ALA A 334 -10.82 -3.96 -31.18
N ARG A 335 -11.95 -4.19 -30.47
CA ARG A 335 -13.06 -5.00 -30.98
C ARG A 335 -14.41 -4.43 -30.54
N LEU A 336 -15.13 -3.85 -31.49
CA LEU A 336 -16.49 -3.34 -31.27
C LEU A 336 -17.42 -4.44 -30.73
N GLY A 337 -18.26 -4.07 -29.77
CA GLY A 337 -19.25 -4.97 -29.16
C GLY A 337 -18.69 -5.96 -28.14
N ARG A 338 -17.43 -5.82 -27.70
CA ARG A 338 -16.93 -6.61 -26.56
C ARG A 338 -17.71 -6.23 -25.28
N PRO A 339 -18.31 -7.20 -24.57
CA PRO A 339 -18.98 -6.93 -23.30
C PRO A 339 -17.98 -6.46 -22.24
N PHE A 340 -18.44 -5.74 -21.21
CA PHE A 340 -17.57 -5.20 -20.15
C PHE A 340 -16.78 -6.29 -19.40
N CYS A 341 -17.41 -7.44 -19.19
CA CYS A 341 -16.80 -8.68 -18.71
C CYS A 341 -17.03 -9.81 -19.74
N PRO A 342 -16.09 -10.77 -19.87
CA PRO A 342 -16.16 -11.86 -20.83
C PRO A 342 -17.24 -12.90 -20.51
#